data_AF-A0A7S3SK63-F1
#
_entry.id   AF-A0A7S3SK63-F1
#
_cell.length_a   1.000
_cell.length_b   1.000
_cell.length_c   1.000
_cell.angle_alpha   90.00
_cell.angle_beta   90.00
_cell.angle_gamma   90.00
#
_symmetry.space_group_name_H-M   'P 1'
#
loop_
_entity.id
_entity.type
_entity.pdbx_description
1 polymer ?
#
loop_
_entity_poly.entity_id
_entity_poly.type
_entity_poly.pdbx_seq_one_letter_code
_entity_poly.pdbx_strand_id
1 'polypeptide(L)'
;MAEKLDEYRKQLAQVEAAIANDPSNPDWLKLRDDLVEVIELTAELAATGASSSQTAETGVAARQKFTVGERCQAIYEGDGQWYNAKVVALAEDGYFVTYLG
;
A
#
# COMPACT_ATOMS: atom_id res chain seq x y z
N MET A 1 9.00 1.75 -2.43
CA MET A 1 8.43 1.52 -3.78
C MET A 1 9.53 1.32 -4.82
N ALA A 2 10.51 2.22 -4.96
CA ALA A 2 11.57 2.11 -5.98
C ALA A 2 12.55 0.93 -5.78
N GLU A 3 12.85 0.54 -4.54
CA GLU A 3 13.84 -0.51 -4.25
C GLU A 3 13.40 -1.91 -4.70
N LYS A 4 12.10 -2.23 -4.57
CA LYS A 4 11.53 -3.48 -5.10
C LYS A 4 11.60 -3.54 -6.63
N LEU A 5 11.36 -2.42 -7.31
CA LEU A 5 11.41 -2.36 -8.78
C LEU A 5 12.84 -2.62 -9.30
N ASP A 6 13.86 -2.08 -8.65
CA ASP A 6 15.26 -2.34 -9.01
C ASP A 6 15.61 -3.83 -8.84
N GLU A 7 15.11 -4.43 -7.76
CA GLU A 7 15.33 -5.86 -7.46
C GLU A 7 14.63 -6.78 -8.48
N TYR A 8 13.38 -6.51 -8.84
CA TYR A 8 12.68 -7.30 -9.88
C TYR A 8 13.34 -7.18 -11.26
N ARG A 9 13.87 -6.01 -11.62
CA ARG A 9 14.61 -5.82 -12.88
C ARG A 9 15.92 -6.62 -12.90
N LYS A 10 16.61 -6.72 -11.77
CA LYS A 10 17.80 -7.58 -11.64
C LYS A 10 17.43 -9.05 -11.75
N GLN A 11 16.34 -9.48 -11.11
CA GLN A 11 15.86 -10.85 -11.21
C GLN A 11 15.47 -11.21 -12.65
N LEU A 12 14.82 -10.30 -13.38
CA LEU A 12 14.49 -10.48 -14.79
C LEU A 12 15.76 -10.74 -15.63
N ALA A 13 16.80 -9.94 -15.44
CA ALA A 13 18.07 -10.12 -16.15
C ALA A 13 18.75 -11.47 -15.83
N GLN A 14 18.67 -11.93 -14.57
CA GLN A 14 19.18 -13.25 -14.19
C GLN A 14 18.37 -14.38 -14.82
N VAL A 15 17.05 -14.23 -14.91
CA VAL A 15 16.16 -15.19 -15.56
C VAL A 15 16.40 -15.22 -17.07
N GLU A 16 16.56 -14.07 -17.73
CA GLU A 16 16.92 -14.01 -19.15
C GLU A 16 18.26 -14.68 -19.45
N ALA A 17 19.26 -14.52 -18.57
CA ALA A 17 20.52 -15.24 -18.69
C ALA A 17 20.34 -16.76 -18.52
N ALA A 18 19.44 -17.19 -17.62
CA ALA A 18 19.10 -18.61 -17.47
C ALA A 18 18.33 -19.15 -18.70
N ILE A 19 17.42 -18.37 -19.30
CA ILE A 19 16.72 -18.72 -20.56
C ILE A 19 17.73 -18.82 -21.71
N ALA A 20 18.73 -17.94 -21.76
CA ALA A 20 19.77 -17.98 -22.78
C ALA A 20 20.62 -19.25 -22.69
N ASN A 21 20.83 -19.77 -21.46
CA ASN A 21 21.54 -21.03 -21.23
C ASN A 21 20.62 -22.25 -21.42
N ASP A 22 19.35 -22.15 -21.05
CA ASP A 22 18.39 -23.26 -21.05
C ASP A 22 17.01 -22.82 -21.60
N PRO A 23 16.91 -22.60 -22.94
CA PRO A 23 15.72 -22.03 -23.57
C PRO A 23 14.52 -22.99 -23.64
N SER A 24 14.72 -24.28 -23.35
CA SER A 24 13.65 -25.29 -23.35
C SER A 24 12.94 -25.41 -22.00
N ASN A 25 13.36 -24.65 -20.98
CA ASN A 25 12.78 -24.74 -19.66
C ASN A 25 11.55 -23.81 -19.52
N PRO A 26 10.33 -24.35 -19.36
CA PRO A 26 9.10 -23.57 -19.32
C PRO A 26 8.96 -22.73 -18.04
N ASP A 27 9.65 -23.10 -16.95
CA ASP A 27 9.60 -22.37 -15.68
C ASP A 27 10.29 -21.01 -15.80
N TRP A 28 11.43 -20.94 -16.51
CA TRP A 28 12.12 -19.66 -16.76
C TRP A 28 11.28 -18.72 -17.63
N LEU A 29 10.59 -19.24 -18.65
CA LEU A 29 9.69 -18.45 -19.49
C LEU A 29 8.51 -17.88 -18.68
N LYS A 30 7.89 -18.68 -17.81
CA LYS A 30 6.82 -18.21 -16.92
C LYS A 30 7.31 -17.17 -15.93
N LEU A 31 8.46 -17.41 -15.30
CA LEU A 31 9.02 -16.49 -14.32
C LEU A 31 9.39 -15.14 -14.93
N ARG A 32 9.91 -15.13 -16.17
CA ARG A 32 10.15 -13.89 -16.92
C ARG A 32 8.85 -13.11 -17.15
N ASP A 33 7.79 -13.81 -17.56
CA ASP A 33 6.48 -13.20 -17.86
C ASP A 33 5.85 -12.58 -16.61
N ASP A 34 5.84 -13.32 -15.49
CA ASP A 34 5.38 -12.86 -14.17
C ASP A 34 6.18 -11.63 -13.68
N LEU A 35 7.51 -11.67 -13.79
CA LEU A 35 8.37 -10.55 -13.40
C LEU A 35 8.11 -9.30 -14.25
N VAL A 36 7.88 -9.46 -15.56
CA VAL A 36 7.53 -8.32 -16.44
C VAL A 36 6.20 -7.71 -16.02
N GLU A 37 5.17 -8.53 -15.78
CA GLU A 37 3.85 -8.05 -15.35
C GLU A 37 3.92 -7.28 -14.02
N VAL A 38 4.65 -7.82 -13.04
CA VAL A 38 4.85 -7.15 -11.74
C VAL A 38 5.63 -5.84 -11.88
N ILE A 39 6.66 -5.80 -12.73
CA ILE A 39 7.44 -4.58 -12.97
C ILE A 39 6.58 -3.51 -13.62
N GLU A 40 5.77 -3.85 -14.63
CA GLU A 40 4.89 -2.89 -15.30
C GLU A 40 3.80 -2.36 -14.37
N LEU A 41 3.12 -3.24 -13.63
CA LEU A 41 2.14 -2.84 -12.61
C LEU A 41 2.79 -1.93 -11.56
N THR A 42 3.98 -2.29 -11.06
CA THR A 42 4.70 -1.49 -10.06
C THR A 42 5.18 -0.15 -10.65
N ALA A 43 5.64 -0.13 -11.90
CA ALA A 43 6.06 1.08 -12.60
C ALA A 43 4.87 2.03 -12.84
N GLU A 44 3.70 1.49 -13.20
CA GLU A 44 2.46 2.25 -13.33
C GLU A 44 2.01 2.82 -11.99
N LEU A 45 2.00 2.01 -10.92
CA LEU A 45 1.73 2.48 -9.56
C LEU A 45 2.75 3.53 -9.10
N ALA A 46 4.03 3.40 -9.48
CA ALA A 46 5.06 4.38 -9.14
C ALA A 46 4.93 5.68 -9.94
N ALA A 47 4.55 5.60 -11.22
CA ALA A 47 4.35 6.75 -12.10
C ALA A 47 3.07 7.53 -11.75
N THR A 48 1.97 6.82 -11.46
CA THR A 48 0.72 7.38 -10.93
C THR A 48 0.89 7.85 -9.49
N GLY A 49 1.80 7.23 -8.72
CA GLY A 49 2.10 7.58 -7.33
C GLY A 49 3.09 8.74 -7.13
N ALA A 50 3.68 9.29 -8.19
CA ALA A 50 4.59 10.44 -8.10
C ALA A 50 3.88 11.80 -8.03
N SER A 51 2.55 11.83 -8.19
CA SER A 51 1.67 12.94 -7.75
C SER A 51 0.79 12.50 -6.59
N SER A 52 1.43 12.01 -5.54
CA SER A 52 0.93 12.11 -4.17
C SER A 52 2.14 12.21 -3.26
N SER A 53 2.75 13.39 -3.29
CA SER A 53 3.58 13.86 -2.19
C SER A 53 2.74 13.74 -0.91
N GLN A 54 3.21 12.90 0.01
CA GLN A 54 2.75 12.79 1.40
C GLN A 54 1.28 12.38 1.58
N THR A 55 1.07 11.16 2.06
CA THR A 55 0.16 10.98 3.20
C THR A 55 0.60 9.78 4.03
N ALA A 56 1.63 10.03 4.84
CA ALA A 56 1.52 9.62 6.23
C ALA A 56 0.31 10.37 6.80
N GLU A 57 -0.85 9.73 6.92
CA GLU A 57 -1.98 10.25 7.70
C GLU A 57 -1.89 9.72 9.12
N THR A 58 -0.80 10.12 9.80
CA THR A 58 -0.94 10.56 11.18
C THR A 58 -1.45 12.00 11.06
N GLY A 59 -2.67 12.21 11.53
CA GLY A 59 -3.52 13.30 11.10
C GLY A 59 -2.98 14.72 11.29
N VAL A 60 -3.62 15.65 10.58
CA VAL A 60 -4.42 16.75 11.15
C VAL A 60 -5.12 17.47 9.99
N ALA A 61 -6.43 17.65 10.14
CA ALA A 61 -7.24 18.71 9.51
C ALA A 61 -7.50 18.65 7.99
N ALA A 62 -8.20 17.61 7.54
CA ALA A 62 -9.33 17.87 6.65
C ALA A 62 -10.58 17.91 7.53
N ARG A 63 -11.35 19.00 7.45
CA ARG A 63 -12.59 19.26 8.21
C ARG A 63 -13.74 18.35 7.71
N GLN A 64 -13.43 17.08 7.52
CA GLN A 64 -14.31 16.05 6.98
C GLN A 64 -15.27 15.68 8.10
N LYS A 65 -16.56 15.95 7.90
CA LYS A 65 -17.61 15.43 8.77
C LYS A 65 -17.57 13.92 8.63
N PHE A 66 -16.98 13.22 9.60
CA PHE A 66 -16.99 11.76 9.59
C PHE A 66 -18.44 11.28 9.56
N THR A 67 -18.73 10.22 8.81
CA THR A 67 -20.06 9.61 8.76
C THR A 67 -20.12 8.35 9.62
N VAL A 68 -21.33 7.97 10.07
CA VAL A 68 -21.50 6.71 10.80
C VAL A 68 -21.09 5.55 9.89
N GLY A 69 -20.11 4.77 10.35
CA GLY A 69 -19.50 3.68 9.59
C GLY A 69 -18.07 3.97 9.11
N GLU A 70 -17.62 5.22 9.16
CA GLU A 70 -16.28 5.63 8.73
C GLU A 70 -15.21 5.19 9.74
N ARG A 71 -14.01 4.87 9.25
CA ARG A 71 -12.84 4.55 10.09
C ARG A 71 -12.08 5.85 10.41
N CYS A 72 -11.76 6.05 11.68
CA CYS A 72 -10.99 7.18 12.17
C CYS A 72 -10.00 6.69 13.24
N GLN A 73 -8.99 7.49 13.60
CA GLN A 73 -8.11 7.15 14.73
C GLN A 73 -8.57 7.93 15.97
N ALA A 74 -8.57 7.27 17.13
CA ALA A 74 -8.86 7.90 18.42
C ALA A 74 -7.72 7.60 19.41
N ILE A 75 -7.39 8.58 20.24
CA ILE A 75 -6.39 8.42 21.30
C ILE A 75 -6.99 7.57 22.41
N TYR A 76 -6.27 6.54 22.87
CA TYR A 76 -6.66 5.71 24.01
C TYR A 76 -6.07 6.30 25.30
N GLU A 77 -6.92 6.64 26.27
CA GLU A 77 -6.52 7.29 27.52
C GLU A 77 -5.54 6.47 28.38
N GLY A 78 -5.49 5.14 28.21
CA GLY A 78 -4.59 4.30 29.00
C GLY A 78 -3.10 4.48 28.67
N ASP A 79 -2.78 4.78 27.40
CA ASP A 79 -1.39 4.81 26.91
C ASP A 79 -1.08 6.08 26.08
N GLY A 80 -2.09 6.89 25.77
CA GLY A 80 -1.96 8.06 24.89
C GLY A 80 -1.67 7.72 23.43
N GLN A 81 -1.79 6.44 23.04
CA GLN A 81 -1.55 5.98 21.69
C GLN A 81 -2.82 6.06 20.83
N TRP A 82 -2.64 6.23 19.53
CA TRP A 82 -3.71 6.25 18.54
C TRP A 82 -4.09 4.83 18.15
N TYR A 83 -5.38 4.51 18.29
CA TYR A 83 -5.94 3.23 17.89
C TYR A 83 -6.96 3.42 16.78
N ASN A 84 -7.04 2.42 15.91
CA ASN A 84 -8.01 2.41 14.84
C ASN A 84 -9.42 2.30 15.44
N ALA A 85 -10.32 3.19 15.05
CA ALA A 85 -11.66 3.28 15.57
C ALA A 85 -12.67 3.45 14.44
N LYS A 86 -13.94 3.18 14.72
CA LYS A 86 -15.04 3.32 13.77
C LYS A 86 -16.11 4.20 14.36
N VAL A 87 -16.53 5.22 13.62
CA VAL A 87 -17.63 6.10 14.02
C VAL A 87 -18.91 5.29 14.03
N VAL A 88 -19.52 5.16 15.20
CA VAL A 88 -20.79 4.44 15.40
C VAL A 88 -21.97 5.39 15.54
N ALA A 89 -21.72 6.63 15.95
CA ALA A 89 -22.75 7.66 16.02
C ALA A 89 -22.16 9.08 15.95
N LEU A 90 -22.98 10.03 15.51
CA LEU A 90 -22.70 11.47 15.51
C LEU A 90 -23.30 12.10 16.78
N ALA A 91 -22.56 12.96 17.47
CA ALA A 91 -23.03 13.74 18.61
C ALA A 91 -23.06 15.24 18.26
N GLU A 92 -23.76 16.05 19.04
CA GLU A 92 -23.86 17.51 18.79
C GLU A 92 -22.50 18.23 18.82
N ASP A 93 -21.54 17.73 19.60
CA ASP A 93 -20.20 18.33 19.74
C ASP A 93 -19.06 17.34 19.43
N GLY A 94 -19.36 16.16 18.86
CA GLY A 94 -18.35 15.13 18.66
C GLY A 94 -18.82 13.88 17.93
N TYR A 95 -18.04 12.80 18.07
CA TYR A 95 -18.27 11.52 17.41
C TYR A 95 -18.15 10.40 18.45
N PHE A 96 -19.12 9.49 18.47
CA PHE A 96 -18.98 8.23 19.19
C PHE A 96 -18.21 7.26 18.30
N VAL A 97 -17.09 6.78 18.82
CA VAL A 97 -16.20 5.85 18.12
C VAL A 97 -16.04 4.57 18.92
N THR A 98 -15.95 3.44 18.24
CA THR A 98 -15.60 2.15 18.85
C THR A 98 -14.21 1.73 18.37
N TYR A 99 -13.34 1.30 19.27
CA TYR A 99 -11.99 0.86 18.92
C TYR A 99 -12.06 -0.52 18.23
N LEU A 100 -11.45 -0.62 17.06
CA LEU A 100 -11.30 -1.86 16.32
C LEU A 100 -9.98 -2.50 16.80
N GLY A 101 -10.10 -3.43 17.75
CA GLY A 101 -8.99 -4.25 18.25
C GLY A 101 -8.58 -5.36 17.30
#